data_AF-A0A9D8US65-F1
#
_entry.id   AF-A0A9D8US65-F1
#
_cell.length_a   1.000
_cell.length_b   1.000
_cell.length_c   1.000
_cell.angle_alpha   90.00
_cell.angle_beta   90.00
_cell.angle_gamma   90.00
#
_symmetry.space_group_name_H-M   'P 1'
#
loop_
_entity.id
_entity.type
_entity.pdbx_description
1 polymer ?
#
loop_
_entity_poly.entity_id
_entity_poly.type
_entity_poly.pdbx_seq_one_letter_code
_entity_poly.pdbx_strand_id
1 'polypeptide(L)'
;MAACRAELTVAPDIIAGPFFHIATVDGECAGVAEIGSEIGVWYLEKLFVDPRFMGLGLGRRLFDWAAKTAAAHGASSLEIAADPDAVPFYEHHGARRIGEEPSGSIPGRMLPLLELTL
;
A
#
# COMPACT_ATOMS: atom_id res chain seq x y z
N MET A 1 2.35 -17.99 0.74
CA MET A 1 0.98 -17.61 0.30
C MET A 1 -0.10 -17.94 1.32
N ALA A 2 -0.13 -19.12 1.98
CA ALA A 2 -1.21 -19.44 2.93
C ALA A 2 -1.30 -18.49 4.14
N ALA A 3 -0.16 -18.10 4.71
CA ALA A 3 -0.09 -17.23 5.89
C ALA A 3 -0.73 -15.84 5.66
N CYS A 4 -0.55 -15.25 4.48
CA CYS A 4 -1.06 -13.92 4.16
C CYS A 4 -2.50 -13.91 3.64
N ARG A 5 -3.11 -15.09 3.42
CA ARG A 5 -4.42 -15.18 2.77
C ARG A 5 -5.50 -14.43 3.55
N ALA A 6 -5.52 -14.58 4.87
CA ALA A 6 -6.57 -13.98 5.70
C ALA A 6 -6.49 -12.44 5.67
N GLU A 7 -5.29 -11.88 5.83
CA GLU A 7 -5.05 -10.42 5.84
C GLU A 7 -5.20 -9.78 4.46
N LEU A 8 -4.74 -10.45 3.39
CA LEU A 8 -4.72 -9.89 2.04
C LEU A 8 -6.01 -10.14 1.24
N THR A 9 -7.01 -10.81 1.81
CA THR A 9 -8.31 -10.99 1.15
C THR A 9 -9.07 -9.67 1.19
N VAL A 10 -9.37 -9.12 0.00
CA VAL A 10 -10.15 -7.88 -0.13
C VAL A 10 -11.62 -8.23 -0.29
N ALA A 11 -12.48 -7.69 0.57
CA ALA A 11 -13.91 -7.89 0.53
C ALA A 11 -14.59 -6.97 -0.52
N PRO A 12 -15.73 -7.34 -1.13
CA PRO A 12 -16.37 -6.54 -2.18
C PRO A 12 -16.75 -5.11 -1.76
N ASP A 13 -17.11 -4.91 -0.49
CA ASP A 13 -17.43 -3.61 0.09
C ASP A 13 -16.20 -2.70 0.18
N ILE A 14 -15.01 -3.26 0.45
CA ILE A 14 -13.74 -2.51 0.38
C ILE A 14 -13.48 -2.05 -1.05
N ILE A 15 -13.67 -2.92 -2.04
CA ILE A 15 -13.46 -2.61 -3.47
C ILE A 15 -14.40 -1.49 -3.94
N ALA A 16 -15.64 -1.45 -3.43
CA ALA A 16 -16.62 -0.41 -3.74
C ALA A 16 -16.36 0.91 -2.99
N GLY A 17 -15.46 0.92 -2.00
CA GLY A 17 -15.14 2.07 -1.18
C GLY A 17 -14.24 3.10 -1.88
N PRO A 18 -14.15 4.32 -1.32
CA PRO A 18 -13.36 5.41 -1.91
C PRO A 18 -11.85 5.22 -1.74
N PHE A 19 -11.43 4.27 -0.91
CA PHE A 19 -10.04 4.05 -0.51
C PHE A 19 -9.42 2.80 -1.12
N PHE A 20 -10.02 2.27 -2.19
CA PHE A 20 -9.47 1.18 -2.98
C PHE A 20 -9.36 1.60 -4.45
N HIS A 21 -8.25 1.25 -5.10
CA HIS A 21 -8.05 1.54 -6.51
C HIS A 21 -7.45 0.36 -7.26
N ILE A 22 -7.92 0.17 -8.49
CA ILE A 22 -7.47 -0.89 -9.39
C ILE A 22 -6.78 -0.24 -10.59
N ALA A 23 -5.54 -0.65 -10.85
CA ALA A 23 -4.87 -0.37 -12.10
C ALA A 23 -5.20 -1.47 -13.11
N THR A 24 -5.62 -1.07 -14.32
CA THR A 24 -5.92 -2.01 -15.41
C THR A 24 -4.99 -1.81 -16.60
N VAL A 25 -4.61 -2.91 -17.26
CA VAL A 25 -3.93 -2.93 -18.56
C VAL A 25 -4.77 -3.79 -19.50
N ASP A 26 -5.19 -3.23 -20.64
CA ASP A 26 -6.04 -3.90 -21.63
C ASP A 26 -7.31 -4.57 -21.05
N GLY A 27 -7.89 -3.96 -20.01
CA GLY A 27 -9.08 -4.46 -19.32
C GLY A 27 -8.81 -5.55 -18.27
N GLU A 28 -7.56 -5.99 -18.10
CA GLU A 28 -7.16 -6.90 -17.03
C GLU A 28 -6.72 -6.13 -15.77
N CYS A 29 -7.01 -6.69 -14.59
CA CYS A 29 -6.45 -6.19 -13.33
C CYS A 29 -4.94 -6.41 -13.31
N ALA A 30 -4.18 -5.32 -13.27
CA ALA A 30 -2.72 -5.32 -13.31
C ALA A 30 -2.10 -4.91 -11.97
N GLY A 31 -2.87 -4.33 -11.06
CA GLY A 31 -2.44 -4.00 -9.71
C GLY A 31 -3.53 -3.32 -8.91
N VAL A 32 -3.31 -3.20 -7.61
CA VAL A 32 -4.25 -2.59 -6.66
C VAL A 32 -3.52 -1.73 -5.64
N ALA A 33 -4.22 -0.73 -5.13
CA ALA A 33 -3.83 -0.01 -3.93
C ALA A 33 -5.03 0.15 -3.00
N GLU A 34 -4.77 0.12 -1.70
CA GLU A 34 -5.73 0.38 -0.65
C GLU A 34 -5.09 1.30 0.39
N ILE A 35 -5.84 2.30 0.85
CA ILE A 35 -5.45 3.13 1.99
C ILE A 35 -6.48 3.00 3.10
N GLY A 36 -6.02 3.18 4.33
CA GLY A 36 -6.85 3.15 5.54
C GLY A 36 -6.60 4.37 6.39
N SER A 37 -7.50 4.63 7.34
CA SER A 37 -7.20 5.52 8.45
C SER A 37 -7.77 5.00 9.76
N GLU A 38 -6.99 5.14 10.82
CA GLU A 38 -7.39 4.82 12.19
C GLU A 38 -6.89 5.93 13.11
N ILE A 39 -7.82 6.53 13.88
CA ILE A 39 -7.54 7.56 14.90
C ILE A 39 -6.53 8.63 14.41
N GLY A 40 -6.83 9.26 13.27
CA GLY A 40 -6.05 10.38 12.74
C GLY A 40 -4.73 9.99 12.05
N VAL A 41 -4.38 8.71 11.99
CA VAL A 41 -3.25 8.19 11.23
C VAL A 41 -3.77 7.56 9.93
N TRP A 42 -3.03 7.73 8.85
CA TRP A 42 -3.33 7.16 7.53
C TRP A 42 -2.27 6.13 7.15
N TYR A 43 -2.70 5.03 6.55
CA TYR A 43 -1.85 3.90 6.20
C TYR A 43 -2.00 3.51 4.74
N LEU A 44 -0.90 3.09 4.12
CA LEU A 44 -0.93 2.33 2.87
C LEU A 44 -1.12 0.85 3.21
N GLU A 45 -2.37 0.39 3.16
CA GLU A 45 -2.76 -0.98 3.54
C GLU A 45 -2.27 -2.01 2.52
N LYS A 46 -2.46 -1.72 1.23
CA LYS A 46 -2.08 -2.63 0.14
C LYS A 46 -1.50 -1.83 -1.02
N LEU A 47 -0.43 -2.34 -1.61
CA LEU A 47 0.06 -1.90 -2.91
C LEU A 47 0.72 -3.09 -3.61
N PHE A 48 0.04 -3.63 -4.61
CA PHE A 48 0.51 -4.81 -5.34
C PHE A 48 0.39 -4.58 -6.84
N VAL A 49 1.40 -5.02 -7.58
CA VAL A 49 1.40 -5.07 -9.04
C VAL A 49 1.61 -6.52 -9.45
N ASP A 50 0.79 -7.02 -10.36
CA ASP A 50 0.98 -8.35 -10.92
C ASP A 50 2.34 -8.41 -11.65
N PRO A 51 3.19 -9.43 -11.38
CA PRO A 51 4.51 -9.55 -11.99
C PRO A 51 4.52 -9.43 -13.53
N ARG A 52 3.44 -9.84 -14.21
CA ARG A 52 3.30 -9.73 -15.68
C ARG A 52 3.32 -8.28 -16.17
N PHE A 53 2.97 -7.33 -15.32
CA PHE A 53 2.84 -5.90 -15.63
C PHE A 53 3.84 -5.01 -14.87
N MET A 54 4.82 -5.61 -14.19
CA MET A 54 5.90 -4.86 -13.54
C MET A 54 6.77 -4.12 -14.56
N GLY A 55 7.39 -3.01 -14.14
CA GLY A 55 8.23 -2.17 -15.02
C GLY A 55 7.46 -1.18 -15.89
N LEU A 56 6.11 -1.20 -15.89
CA LEU A 56 5.27 -0.27 -16.64
C LEU A 56 4.91 1.02 -15.87
N GLY A 57 5.54 1.25 -14.72
CA GLY A 57 5.25 2.41 -13.85
C GLY A 57 3.94 2.32 -13.06
N LEU A 58 3.25 1.16 -13.04
CA LEU A 58 1.98 0.98 -12.32
C LEU A 58 2.12 1.19 -10.82
N GLY A 59 3.18 0.66 -10.20
CA GLY A 59 3.44 0.84 -8.76
C GLY A 59 3.52 2.31 -8.37
N ARG A 60 4.24 3.13 -9.16
CA ARG A 60 4.32 4.58 -8.93
C ARG A 60 2.95 5.25 -9.05
N ARG A 61 2.17 4.92 -10.08
CA ARG A 61 0.84 5.51 -10.30
C ARG A 61 -0.15 5.16 -9.18
N LEU A 62 -0.11 3.92 -8.70
CA LEU A 62 -0.89 3.46 -7.55
C LEU A 62 -0.46 4.18 -6.26
N PHE A 63 0.85 4.33 -6.03
CA PHE A 63 1.38 5.06 -4.89
C PHE A 63 1.00 6.55 -4.91
N ASP A 64 1.10 7.21 -6.08
CA ASP A 64 0.67 8.60 -6.25
C ASP A 64 -0.82 8.77 -6.02
N TRP A 65 -1.65 7.81 -6.44
CA TRP A 65 -3.08 7.81 -6.15
C TRP A 65 -3.34 7.71 -4.65
N ALA A 66 -2.65 6.80 -3.94
CA ALA A 66 -2.80 6.63 -2.50
C ALA A 66 -2.46 7.92 -1.75
N ALA A 67 -1.29 8.50 -2.03
CA ALA A 67 -0.83 9.76 -1.43
C ALA A 67 -1.82 10.92 -1.66
N LYS A 68 -2.25 11.12 -2.92
CA LYS A 68 -3.21 12.19 -3.26
C LYS A 68 -4.56 11.98 -2.60
N THR A 69 -5.03 10.74 -2.53
CA THR A 69 -6.33 10.43 -1.94
C THR A 69 -6.29 10.65 -0.42
N ALA A 70 -5.24 10.20 0.26
CA ALA A 70 -5.05 10.47 1.69
C ALA A 70 -4.97 11.99 1.97
N ALA A 71 -4.16 12.72 1.22
CA ALA A 71 -4.01 14.18 1.38
C ALA A 71 -5.34 14.92 1.17
N ALA A 72 -6.14 14.53 0.16
CA ALA A 72 -7.46 15.09 -0.10
C ALA A 72 -8.45 14.85 1.06
N HIS A 73 -8.19 13.86 1.92
CA HIS A 73 -8.97 13.56 3.11
C HIS A 73 -8.31 14.06 4.41
N GLY A 74 -7.34 14.96 4.31
CA GLY A 74 -6.74 15.66 5.44
C GLY A 74 -5.54 14.97 6.09
N ALA A 75 -4.99 13.93 5.46
CA ALA A 75 -3.75 13.31 5.91
C ALA A 75 -2.55 14.26 5.73
N SER A 76 -1.72 14.40 6.77
CA SER A 76 -0.41 15.08 6.67
C SER A 76 0.74 14.11 6.33
N SER A 77 0.52 12.81 6.56
CA SER A 77 1.45 11.75 6.24
C SER A 77 0.75 10.43 5.98
N LEU A 78 1.47 9.47 5.41
CA LEU A 78 1.02 8.11 5.12
C LEU A 78 2.06 7.11 5.65
N GLU A 79 1.65 6.26 6.58
CA GLU A 79 2.48 5.19 7.15
C GLU A 79 2.44 3.92 6.28
N ILE A 80 3.54 3.18 6.25
CA ILE A 80 3.73 2.04 5.35
C ILE A 80 4.47 0.90 6.07
N ALA A 81 3.76 -0.18 6.34
CA ALA A 81 4.30 -1.48 6.74
C ALA A 81 4.94 -2.18 5.54
N ALA A 82 6.23 -1.95 5.28
CA ALA A 82 6.84 -2.43 4.04
C ALA A 82 7.44 -3.84 4.16
N ASP A 83 7.27 -4.66 3.12
CA ASP A 83 8.19 -5.78 2.92
C ASP A 83 9.63 -5.24 2.72
N PRO A 84 10.67 -5.88 3.28
CA PRO A 84 12.05 -5.39 3.18
C PRO A 84 12.52 -5.15 1.73
N ASP A 85 12.09 -5.98 0.80
CA ASP A 85 12.44 -5.86 -0.63
C ASP A 85 11.73 -4.67 -1.31
N ALA A 86 10.64 -4.16 -0.74
CA ALA A 86 9.90 -3.00 -1.24
C ALA A 86 10.39 -1.67 -0.64
N VAL A 87 11.19 -1.69 0.43
CA VAL A 87 11.73 -0.48 1.08
C VAL A 87 12.40 0.47 0.06
N PRO A 88 13.30 0.01 -0.84
CA PRO A 88 13.94 0.91 -1.79
C PRO A 88 12.96 1.61 -2.75
N PHE A 89 11.83 0.97 -3.07
CA PHE A 89 10.79 1.58 -3.91
C PHE A 89 10.15 2.77 -3.19
N TYR A 90 9.79 2.60 -1.92
CA TYR A 90 9.16 3.67 -1.14
C TYR A 90 10.14 4.80 -0.82
N GLU A 91 11.38 4.48 -0.45
CA GLU A 91 12.44 5.48 -0.21
C GLU A 91 12.75 6.30 -1.46
N HIS A 92 12.82 5.65 -2.64
CA HIS A 92 12.97 6.33 -3.91
C HIS A 92 11.79 7.29 -4.23
N HIS A 93 10.65 7.09 -3.59
CA HIS A 93 9.47 7.94 -3.73
C HIS A 93 9.23 8.86 -2.54
N GLY A 94 10.23 9.06 -1.69
CA GLY A 94 10.24 10.08 -0.65
C GLY A 94 9.75 9.60 0.72
N ALA A 95 9.41 8.32 0.86
CA ALA A 95 9.15 7.76 2.18
C ALA A 95 10.47 7.64 2.96
N ARG A 96 10.40 7.76 4.29
CA ARG A 96 11.54 7.61 5.18
C ARG A 96 11.23 6.55 6.23
N ARG A 97 12.22 5.75 6.61
CA ARG A 97 12.05 4.78 7.68
C ARG A 97 11.88 5.49 9.03
N ILE A 98 10.84 5.11 9.77
CA ILE A 98 10.52 5.65 11.11
C ILE A 98 10.52 4.59 12.20
N GLY A 99 10.57 3.30 11.84
CA GLY A 99 10.65 2.22 12.83
C GLY A 99 10.50 0.83 12.24
N GLU A 100 9.87 -0.04 13.04
CA GLU A 100 9.45 -1.38 12.69
C GLU A 100 8.11 -1.70 13.38
N GLU A 101 7.28 -2.53 12.76
CA GLU A 101 6.02 -3.00 13.34
C GLU A 101 5.82 -4.51 13.12
N PRO A 102 5.00 -5.19 13.94
CA PRO A 102 4.70 -6.61 13.75
C PRO A 102 3.95 -6.86 12.43
N SER A 103 4.31 -7.92 11.71
CA SER A 103 3.56 -8.38 10.54
C SER A 103 2.19 -8.92 10.95
N GLY A 104 1.12 -8.46 10.30
CA GLY A 104 -0.22 -9.04 10.46
C GLY A 104 -0.34 -10.48 9.93
N SER A 105 0.52 -10.87 8.99
CA SER A 105 0.50 -12.18 8.33
C SER A 105 1.35 -13.25 9.00
N ILE A 106 2.49 -12.86 9.60
CA ILE A 106 3.52 -13.80 10.05
C ILE A 106 3.87 -13.49 11.51
N PRO A 107 3.37 -14.30 12.47
CA PRO A 107 3.67 -14.10 13.89
C PRO A 107 5.17 -14.04 14.18
N GLY A 108 5.59 -13.00 14.91
CA GLY A 108 6.98 -12.76 15.28
C GLY A 108 7.86 -12.16 14.18
N ARG A 109 7.35 -11.91 12.98
CA ARG A 109 8.05 -11.15 11.93
C ARG A 109 7.85 -9.65 12.18
N MET A 110 8.92 -8.88 12.08
CA MET A 110 8.88 -7.42 12.07
C MET A 110 9.04 -6.90 10.64
N LEU A 111 8.28 -5.86 10.29
CA LEU A 111 8.35 -5.16 9.02
C LEU A 111 8.93 -3.76 9.24
N PRO A 112 9.82 -3.27 8.34
CA PRO A 112 10.16 -1.86 8.31
C PRO A 112 8.92 -0.98 8.23
N LEU A 113 8.81 -0.03 9.16
CA LEU A 113 7.78 1.01 9.13
C LEU A 113 8.36 2.28 8.52
N LEU A 114 7.71 2.77 7.47
CA LEU A 114 8.07 4.00 6.77
C LEU A 114 6.94 5.02 6.85
N GLU A 115 7.29 6.28 6.62
CA GLU A 115 6.35 7.39 6.53
C GLU A 115 6.64 8.22 5.27
N LEU A 116 5.59 8.53 4.51
CA LEU A 116 5.61 9.56 3.46
C LEU A 116 4.91 10.82 3.99
N THR A 117 5.58 11.97 3.98
CA THR A 117 4.93 13.27 4.20
C THR A 117 4.19 13.72 2.94
N LEU A 118 2.94 14.19 3.07
CA LEU A 118 2.02 14.48 1.96
C LEU A 118 1.92 15.97 1.61
#